data_AF-A0A8B8P9Q0-F1
#
_entry.id   AF-A0A8B8P9Q0-F1
#
_cell.length_a   1.000
_cell.length_b   1.000
_cell.length_c   1.000
_cell.angle_alpha   90.00
_cell.angle_beta   90.00
_cell.angle_gamma   90.00
#
_symmetry.space_group_name_H-M   'P 1'
#
loop_
_entity.id
_entity.type
_entity.pdbx_description
1 polymer ?
#
loop_
_entity_poly.entity_id
_entity_poly.type
_entity_poly.pdbx_seq_one_letter_code
_entity_poly.pdbx_strand_id
1 'polypeptide(L)'
;MEEDVRLLTVKPVDKADNERRFCFEILSPHKSHILRADSELACKTWISAIQAGINAAFHDTEHKAINPRPVVSSESHNCKDSAATASATTGSSWGSGFSFKALHQLAMPGNDACADCGANRPRWASINLGITLCIECAGVHRSLGVHLSKVRSLTLDTEVWSSEIVQLMLSLGNSSVNAAYLACYKGKQPPIEPDCSREDREAWIKSKYLLKNFMRAPGVDSSYSEDVQDTTTSGDSPSKSQEGDTQSTSDDMVANEDLKSVPDKKSPDVP
;
A
#
# COMPACT_ATOMS: atom_id res chain seq x y z
N MET A 1 10.83 5.72 22.73
CA MET A 1 12.23 5.38 22.41
C MET A 1 12.89 6.70 22.10
N GLU A 2 14.07 6.98 22.67
CA GLU A 2 14.72 8.30 22.52
C GLU A 2 14.83 8.73 21.06
N GLU A 3 14.57 10.00 20.79
CA GLU A 3 14.59 10.57 19.44
C GLU A 3 16.01 10.73 18.89
N ASP A 4 17.01 10.86 19.79
CA ASP A 4 18.41 11.06 19.44
C ASP A 4 19.30 9.86 19.82
N VAL A 5 19.72 9.11 18.80
CA VAL A 5 20.57 7.91 18.94
C VAL A 5 21.97 8.26 19.49
N ARG A 6 22.42 9.51 19.33
CA ARG A 6 23.75 9.96 19.80
C ARG A 6 23.85 10.01 21.32
N LEU A 7 22.72 10.10 22.01
CA LEU A 7 22.66 10.12 23.47
C LEU A 7 22.69 8.72 24.09
N LEU A 8 22.80 7.68 23.27
CA LEU A 8 22.81 6.30 23.74
C LEU A 8 24.21 5.82 24.09
N THR A 9 24.29 4.89 25.03
CA THR A 9 25.51 4.13 25.33
C THR A 9 25.14 2.67 25.49
N VAL A 10 25.93 1.76 24.92
CA VAL A 10 25.73 0.32 25.07
C VAL A 10 26.93 -0.33 25.75
N LYS A 11 26.68 -1.20 26.72
CA LYS A 11 27.72 -1.92 27.47
C LYS A 11 27.32 -3.37 27.73
N PRO A 12 28.27 -4.31 27.81
CA PRO A 12 27.99 -5.67 28.26
C PRO A 12 27.52 -5.65 29.72
N VAL A 13 26.63 -6.58 30.10
CA VAL A 13 26.30 -6.84 31.50
C VAL A 13 27.39 -7.74 32.11
N ASP A 14 27.86 -7.40 33.31
CA ASP A 14 29.01 -8.07 33.92
C ASP A 14 28.83 -9.58 34.06
N LYS A 15 29.87 -10.34 33.69
CA LYS A 15 29.90 -11.81 33.73
C LYS A 15 29.82 -12.41 35.14
N ALA A 16 29.94 -11.58 36.18
CA ALA A 16 29.79 -12.01 37.57
C ALA A 16 28.32 -12.33 37.92
N ASP A 17 27.37 -11.83 37.12
CA ASP A 17 25.95 -12.10 37.27
C ASP A 17 25.55 -13.31 36.39
N ASN A 18 25.64 -14.52 36.95
CA ASN A 18 25.35 -15.79 36.26
C ASN A 18 23.91 -15.89 35.71
N GLU A 19 23.00 -15.06 36.20
CA GLU A 19 21.60 -15.02 35.76
C GLU A 19 21.41 -14.21 34.47
N ARG A 20 22.40 -13.39 34.08
CA ARG A 20 22.31 -12.45 32.94
C ARG A 20 23.28 -12.77 31.81
N ARG A 21 23.43 -14.06 31.52
CA ARG A 21 24.26 -14.53 30.40
C ARG A 21 23.76 -14.00 29.06
N PHE A 22 24.71 -13.48 28.28
CA PHE A 22 24.50 -12.90 26.95
C PHE A 22 23.62 -11.64 26.95
N CYS A 23 23.57 -10.94 28.08
CA CYS A 23 22.86 -9.68 28.20
C CYS A 23 23.77 -8.47 27.94
N PHE A 24 23.20 -7.42 27.39
CA PHE A 24 23.82 -6.11 27.22
C PHE A 24 22.81 -5.02 27.59
N GLU A 25 23.31 -3.90 28.10
CA GLU A 25 22.49 -2.77 28.54
C GLU A 25 22.64 -1.61 27.56
N ILE A 26 21.51 -1.05 27.14
CA ILE A 26 21.42 0.20 26.39
C ILE A 26 20.94 1.28 27.35
N LEU A 27 21.78 2.28 27.55
CA LEU A 27 21.55 3.45 28.39
C LEU A 27 21.16 4.64 27.52
N SER A 28 20.21 5.41 28.01
CA SER A 28 19.83 6.73 27.52
C SER A 28 19.65 7.68 28.69
N PRO A 29 19.59 9.01 28.47
CA PRO A 29 19.41 9.98 29.57
C PRO A 29 18.18 9.75 30.44
N HIS A 30 17.14 9.11 29.88
CA HIS A 30 15.85 8.95 30.56
C HIS A 30 15.47 7.49 30.84
N LYS A 31 16.16 6.50 30.24
CA LYS A 31 15.83 5.07 30.36
C LYS A 31 17.05 4.17 30.23
N SER A 32 17.04 3.03 30.92
CA SER A 32 17.93 1.90 30.64
C SER A 32 17.13 0.67 30.25
N HIS A 33 17.65 -0.10 29.30
CA HIS A 33 17.06 -1.35 28.84
C HIS A 33 18.12 -2.44 28.81
N ILE A 34 17.80 -3.61 29.34
CA ILE A 34 18.64 -4.80 29.26
C ILE A 34 18.04 -5.75 28.23
N LEU A 35 18.86 -6.12 27.25
CA LEU A 35 18.49 -7.03 26.17
C LEU A 35 19.34 -8.29 26.26
N ARG A 36 18.76 -9.44 25.94
CA ARG A 36 19.43 -10.74 25.99
C ARG A 36 19.55 -11.33 24.58
N ALA A 37 20.77 -11.72 24.22
CA ALA A 37 21.04 -12.48 23.01
C ALA A 37 20.97 -14.00 23.26
N ASP A 38 20.85 -14.77 22.19
CA ASP A 38 20.85 -16.23 22.22
C ASP A 38 22.24 -16.86 22.44
N SER A 39 23.31 -16.08 22.24
CA SER A 39 24.71 -16.52 22.31
C SER A 39 25.66 -15.39 22.69
N GLU A 40 26.86 -15.72 23.20
CA GLU A 40 27.90 -14.72 23.50
C GLU A 40 28.37 -13.99 22.25
N LEU A 41 28.48 -14.70 21.13
CA LEU A 41 28.85 -14.12 19.84
C LEU A 41 27.80 -13.10 19.39
N ALA A 42 26.50 -13.45 19.45
CA ALA A 42 25.43 -12.53 19.11
C ALA A 42 25.43 -11.30 20.03
N CYS A 43 25.61 -11.47 21.34
CA CYS A 43 25.73 -10.35 22.28
C CYS A 43 26.84 -9.37 21.87
N LYS A 44 28.04 -9.88 21.56
CA LYS A 44 29.18 -9.06 21.10
C LYS A 44 28.89 -8.36 19.77
N THR A 45 28.28 -9.06 18.81
CA THR A 45 27.89 -8.50 17.52
C THR A 45 26.87 -7.37 17.68
N TRP A 46 25.87 -7.55 18.55
CA TRP A 46 24.86 -6.53 18.84
C TRP A 46 25.46 -5.28 19.48
N ILE A 47 26.33 -5.45 20.48
CA ILE A 47 27.04 -4.33 21.11
C ILE A 47 27.83 -3.55 20.04
N SER A 48 28.61 -4.25 19.21
CA SER A 48 29.42 -3.62 18.15
C SER A 48 28.57 -2.88 17.12
N ALA A 49 27.46 -3.48 16.65
CA ALA A 49 26.57 -2.87 15.68
C ALA A 49 25.90 -1.60 16.23
N ILE A 50 25.47 -1.62 17.50
CA ILE A 50 24.86 -0.47 18.17
C ILE A 50 25.91 0.64 18.35
N GLN A 51 27.14 0.31 18.77
CA GLN A 51 28.24 1.28 18.86
C GLN A 51 28.56 1.91 17.51
N ALA A 52 28.59 1.11 16.43
CA ALA A 52 28.81 1.60 15.08
C ALA A 52 27.69 2.55 14.63
N GLY A 53 26.42 2.25 14.95
CA GLY A 53 25.28 3.13 14.66
C GLY A 53 25.33 4.46 15.43
N ILE A 54 25.72 4.43 16.70
CA ILE A 54 25.94 5.62 17.52
C ILE A 54 27.06 6.49 16.91
N ASN A 55 28.21 5.89 16.56
CA ASN A 55 29.33 6.59 15.93
C ASN A 55 28.94 7.20 14.57
N ALA A 56 28.22 6.46 13.73
CA ALA A 56 27.73 6.97 12.45
C ALA A 56 26.81 8.20 12.63
N ALA A 57 25.95 8.19 13.65
CA ALA A 57 25.09 9.32 13.96
C ALA A 57 25.86 10.58 14.42
N PHE A 58 27.04 10.42 15.03
CA PHE A 58 27.93 11.55 15.33
C PHE A 58 28.57 12.14 14.06
N HIS A 59 28.84 11.33 13.04
CA HIS A 59 29.47 11.79 11.79
C HIS A 59 28.45 12.33 10.76
N ASP A 60 27.18 11.90 10.80
CA ASP A 60 26.14 12.36 9.87
C ASP A 60 25.79 13.86 10.03
N THR A 61 26.14 14.45 11.18
CA THR A 61 26.04 15.91 11.40
C THR A 61 27.08 16.73 10.65
N GLU A 62 28.17 16.14 10.16
CA GLU A 62 29.21 16.87 9.42
C GLU A 62 28.89 17.00 7.92
N HIS A 63 28.05 16.14 7.35
CA HIS A 63 27.74 16.12 5.91
C HIS A 63 26.46 16.86 5.51
N LYS A 64 25.72 17.46 6.47
CA LYS A 64 24.49 18.23 6.19
C LYS A 64 24.68 19.75 6.22
N ALA A 65 25.88 20.22 6.57
CA ALA A 65 26.32 21.59 6.35
C ALA A 65 27.36 21.56 5.22
N ILE A 66 27.17 22.38 4.19
CA ILE A 66 28.04 22.55 3.01
C ILE A 66 27.73 21.58 1.84
N ASN A 67 26.76 21.98 1.01
CA ASN A 67 26.89 21.82 -0.44
C ASN A 67 27.13 23.22 -1.02
N PRO A 68 28.06 23.35 -1.98
CA PRO A 68 27.61 23.32 -3.37
C PRO A 68 28.48 22.45 -4.29
N ARG A 69 27.82 21.77 -5.23
CA ARG A 69 28.40 21.17 -6.46
C ARG A 69 28.77 22.29 -7.47
N PRO A 70 29.39 22.02 -8.64
CA PRO A 70 30.21 20.89 -9.09
C PRO A 70 31.56 21.33 -9.74
N VAL A 71 32.61 20.49 -9.74
CA VAL A 71 33.73 20.64 -10.70
C VAL A 71 34.17 19.27 -11.22
N VAL A 72 34.46 19.26 -12.51
CA VAL A 72 34.86 18.16 -13.40
C VAL A 72 36.32 17.77 -13.20
N SER A 73 36.61 16.45 -13.18
CA SER A 73 37.86 15.82 -13.67
C SER A 73 37.74 14.31 -13.44
N SER A 74 37.40 13.50 -14.44
CA SER A 74 38.35 12.80 -15.34
C SER A 74 39.50 12.11 -14.60
N GLU A 75 39.35 10.81 -14.34
CA GLU A 75 40.43 9.84 -14.49
C GLU A 75 39.89 8.41 -14.52
N SER A 76 40.49 7.65 -15.41
CA SER A 76 40.05 6.38 -15.97
C SER A 76 40.96 5.27 -15.49
N HIS A 77 40.41 4.21 -14.89
CA HIS A 77 41.05 2.89 -14.91
C HIS A 77 40.02 1.80 -15.14
N ASN A 78 40.18 1.18 -16.30
CA ASN A 78 39.48 0.03 -16.81
C ASN A 78 40.22 -1.24 -16.33
N CYS A 79 39.50 -2.27 -15.89
CA CYS A 79 39.89 -3.64 -16.20
C CYS A 79 38.66 -4.56 -16.21
N LYS A 80 38.43 -5.13 -17.39
CA LYS A 80 37.62 -6.33 -17.62
C LYS A 80 38.42 -7.53 -17.10
N ASP A 81 37.74 -8.52 -16.54
CA ASP A 81 37.76 -9.87 -17.12
C ASP A 81 36.66 -10.75 -16.55
N SER A 82 36.33 -11.76 -17.35
CA SER A 82 35.04 -12.46 -17.42
C SER A 82 34.97 -13.73 -16.59
N ALA A 83 33.74 -14.25 -16.50
CA ALA A 83 33.34 -15.66 -16.59
C ALA A 83 32.82 -16.35 -15.31
N ALA A 84 31.48 -16.48 -15.31
CA ALA A 84 30.67 -17.65 -14.98
C ALA A 84 31.04 -18.52 -13.76
N THR A 85 30.12 -18.55 -12.79
CA THR A 85 29.60 -19.83 -12.29
C THR A 85 28.17 -19.63 -11.79
N ALA A 86 27.23 -20.35 -12.41
CA ALA A 86 25.89 -20.52 -11.87
C ALA A 86 25.97 -21.38 -10.61
N SER A 87 25.29 -20.97 -9.54
CA SER A 87 24.90 -21.90 -8.48
C SER A 87 23.62 -21.42 -7.82
N ALA A 88 22.53 -22.10 -8.18
CA ALA A 88 21.27 -22.02 -7.47
C ALA A 88 21.38 -22.90 -6.22
N THR A 89 21.32 -22.34 -5.01
CA THR A 89 20.80 -23.08 -3.84
C THR A 89 20.48 -22.16 -2.65
N THR A 90 19.25 -22.33 -2.14
CA THR A 90 18.85 -22.32 -0.73
C THR A 90 18.93 -21.03 0.12
N GLY A 91 17.74 -20.56 0.49
CA GLY A 91 17.42 -20.32 1.90
C GLY A 91 18.05 -19.08 2.50
N SER A 92 17.55 -17.91 2.08
CA SER A 92 17.80 -16.68 2.81
C SER A 92 17.16 -16.76 4.19
N SER A 93 17.96 -17.15 5.19
CA SER A 93 17.64 -17.11 6.61
C SER A 93 17.41 -15.66 7.03
N TRP A 94 16.16 -15.21 6.92
CA TRP A 94 15.73 -13.91 7.41
C TRP A 94 15.40 -14.05 8.89
N GLY A 95 16.46 -14.16 9.69
CA GLY A 95 16.40 -14.28 11.14
C GLY A 95 16.07 -12.95 11.81
N SER A 96 14.90 -12.91 12.45
CA SER A 96 14.58 -12.26 13.72
C SER A 96 15.11 -10.84 13.96
N GLY A 97 14.23 -9.85 13.75
CA GLY A 97 14.40 -8.50 14.30
C GLY A 97 13.81 -7.35 13.48
N PHE A 98 12.71 -7.54 12.75
CA PHE A 98 12.06 -6.42 12.04
C PHE A 98 11.29 -5.53 13.02
N SER A 99 12.00 -4.65 13.72
CA SER A 99 11.38 -3.53 14.41
C SER A 99 10.85 -2.52 13.38
N PHE A 100 9.52 -2.47 13.26
CA PHE A 100 8.58 -1.39 12.89
C PHE A 100 8.95 -0.24 11.93
N LYS A 101 10.21 0.18 11.84
CA LYS A 101 10.72 1.09 10.82
C LYS A 101 10.73 0.46 9.42
N ALA A 102 10.70 -0.87 9.29
CA ALA A 102 10.58 -1.56 8.00
C ALA A 102 9.25 -1.27 7.26
N LEU A 103 8.22 -0.78 7.97
CA LEU A 103 6.98 -0.27 7.40
C LEU A 103 7.00 1.24 7.07
N HIS A 104 8.01 1.97 7.56
CA HIS A 104 8.10 3.43 7.50
C HIS A 104 8.18 3.98 6.07
N GLN A 105 8.55 3.13 5.11
CA GLN A 105 8.19 3.27 3.71
C GLN A 105 8.25 1.87 3.15
N LEU A 106 7.10 1.24 2.94
CA LEU A 106 7.03 0.16 1.96
C LEU A 106 7.42 0.80 0.62
N ALA A 107 8.73 0.89 0.33
CA ALA A 107 9.31 1.50 -0.87
C ALA A 107 9.10 0.59 -2.09
N MET A 108 7.95 -0.07 -2.13
CA MET A 108 7.46 -0.77 -3.29
C MET A 108 6.84 0.26 -4.23
N PRO A 109 6.99 0.08 -5.55
CA PRO A 109 6.34 0.92 -6.53
C PRO A 109 4.85 1.10 -6.21
N GLY A 110 4.42 2.37 -6.16
CA GLY A 110 3.03 2.78 -5.97
C GLY A 110 2.50 2.78 -4.53
N ASN A 111 3.27 2.37 -3.53
CA ASN A 111 2.83 2.39 -2.12
C ASN A 111 2.95 3.79 -1.47
N ASP A 112 3.49 4.77 -2.19
CA ASP A 112 3.53 6.19 -1.81
C ASP A 112 2.18 6.91 -2.01
N ALA A 113 1.27 6.30 -2.77
CA ALA A 113 -0.09 6.76 -3.02
C ALA A 113 -1.12 5.67 -2.70
N CYS A 114 -2.33 6.06 -2.29
CA CYS A 114 -3.43 5.13 -2.03
C CYS A 114 -3.76 4.30 -3.29
N ALA A 115 -3.94 2.98 -3.13
CA ALA A 115 -4.21 2.06 -4.23
C ALA A 115 -5.49 2.38 -5.03
N ASP A 116 -6.44 3.10 -4.43
CA ASP A 116 -7.76 3.34 -5.00
C ASP A 116 -8.00 4.76 -5.49
N CYS A 117 -7.62 5.77 -4.69
CA CYS A 117 -7.84 7.18 -5.01
C CYS A 117 -6.55 7.99 -5.23
N GLY A 118 -5.38 7.35 -5.10
CA GLY A 118 -4.07 8.01 -5.25
C GLY A 118 -3.72 9.04 -4.18
N ALA A 119 -4.49 9.17 -3.09
CA ALA A 119 -4.15 10.06 -1.98
C ALA A 119 -2.74 9.74 -1.44
N ASN A 120 -1.92 10.78 -1.26
CA ASN A 120 -0.53 10.63 -0.86
C ASN A 120 -0.37 10.04 0.55
N ARG A 121 0.76 9.34 0.76
CA ARG A 121 1.21 8.83 2.05
C ARG A 121 0.14 7.99 2.79
N PRO A 122 -0.36 6.91 2.17
CA PRO A 122 -1.31 6.02 2.82
C PRO A 122 -0.76 5.48 4.15
N ARG A 123 -1.62 5.41 5.18
CA ARG A 123 -1.26 4.96 6.55
C ARG A 123 -1.94 3.66 6.97
N TRP A 124 -2.69 3.07 6.06
CA TRP A 124 -3.42 1.83 6.24
C TRP A 124 -3.01 0.83 5.16
N ALA A 125 -3.27 -0.45 5.40
CA ALA A 125 -3.05 -1.50 4.42
C ALA A 125 -4.16 -2.55 4.48
N SER A 126 -4.43 -3.18 3.34
CA SER A 126 -5.16 -4.45 3.31
C SER A 126 -4.14 -5.58 3.23
N ILE A 127 -3.85 -6.22 4.37
CA ILE A 127 -2.73 -7.16 4.50
C ILE A 127 -2.88 -8.40 3.63
N ASN A 128 -4.12 -8.86 3.37
CA ASN A 128 -4.38 -10.01 2.50
C ASN A 128 -4.32 -9.67 1.00
N LEU A 129 -4.46 -8.40 0.63
CA LEU A 129 -4.40 -7.95 -0.76
C LEU A 129 -3.01 -7.41 -1.12
N GLY A 130 -2.18 -7.05 -0.14
CA GLY A 130 -0.86 -6.50 -0.41
C GLY A 130 -0.87 -5.04 -0.86
N ILE A 131 -1.85 -4.24 -0.42
CA ILE A 131 -2.02 -2.83 -0.84
C ILE A 131 -2.01 -1.86 0.34
N THR A 132 -1.64 -0.61 0.06
CA THR A 132 -1.70 0.53 0.99
C THR A 132 -2.84 1.48 0.64
N LEU A 133 -3.50 2.02 1.68
CA LEU A 133 -4.76 2.75 1.60
C LEU A 133 -4.70 4.04 2.43
N CYS A 134 -5.40 5.08 1.97
CA CYS A 134 -5.75 6.22 2.80
C CYS A 134 -6.81 5.82 3.83
N ILE A 135 -7.07 6.69 4.82
CA ILE A 135 -8.03 6.41 5.89
C ILE A 135 -9.46 6.20 5.36
N GLU A 136 -9.86 6.93 4.32
CA GLU A 136 -11.22 6.85 3.78
C GLU A 136 -11.45 5.57 2.97
N CYS A 137 -10.54 5.22 2.06
CA CYS A 137 -10.59 3.95 1.33
C CYS A 137 -10.49 2.75 2.30
N ALA A 138 -9.65 2.86 3.34
CA ALA A 138 -9.61 1.85 4.41
C ALA A 138 -10.96 1.68 5.12
N GLY A 139 -11.72 2.76 5.32
CA GLY A 139 -13.08 2.72 5.84
C GLY A 139 -14.05 1.92 4.94
N VAL A 140 -14.00 2.15 3.63
CA VAL A 140 -14.80 1.37 2.67
C VAL A 140 -14.37 -0.09 2.64
N HIS A 141 -13.07 -0.38 2.62
CA HIS A 141 -12.54 -1.74 2.66
C HIS A 141 -13.03 -2.53 3.88
N ARG A 142 -13.20 -1.89 5.05
CA ARG A 142 -13.80 -2.53 6.23
C ARG A 142 -15.25 -2.97 5.99
N SER A 143 -16.03 -2.20 5.22
CA SER A 143 -17.42 -2.53 4.90
C SER A 143 -17.57 -3.70 3.92
N LEU A 144 -16.53 -4.05 3.16
CA LEU A 144 -16.52 -5.24 2.29
C LEU A 144 -16.53 -6.56 3.08
N GLY A 145 -16.03 -6.54 4.31
CA GLY A 145 -15.88 -7.71 5.17
C GLY A 145 -14.52 -8.43 5.04
N VAL A 146 -14.17 -9.18 6.08
CA VAL A 146 -12.83 -9.77 6.29
C VAL A 146 -12.43 -10.86 5.30
N HIS A 147 -13.41 -11.41 4.58
CA HIS A 147 -13.20 -12.40 3.52
C HIS A 147 -12.63 -11.75 2.25
N LEU A 148 -12.87 -10.45 2.04
CA LEU A 148 -12.34 -9.68 0.91
C LEU A 148 -11.14 -8.83 1.32
N SER A 149 -11.23 -8.10 2.44
CA SER A 149 -10.17 -7.18 2.85
C SER A 149 -9.93 -7.20 4.37
N LYS A 150 -8.66 -7.37 4.74
CA LYS A 150 -8.19 -7.37 6.13
C LYS A 150 -7.40 -6.08 6.37
N VAL A 151 -8.08 -5.03 6.85
CA VAL A 151 -7.50 -3.70 7.02
C VAL A 151 -6.71 -3.59 8.34
N ARG A 152 -5.48 -3.08 8.27
CA ARG A 152 -4.60 -2.79 9.41
C ARG A 152 -3.91 -1.44 9.27
N SER A 153 -3.66 -0.77 10.39
CA SER A 153 -2.86 0.44 10.44
C SER A 153 -1.38 0.11 10.29
N LEU A 154 -0.69 0.85 9.43
CA LEU A 154 0.75 0.75 9.26
C LEU A 154 1.51 1.19 10.52
N THR A 155 0.92 2.06 11.33
CA THR A 155 1.60 2.67 12.48
C THR A 155 1.00 2.30 13.84
N LEU A 156 -0.28 1.95 13.89
CA LEU A 156 -0.99 1.74 15.17
C LEU A 156 -1.11 0.26 15.53
N ASP A 157 -1.11 -0.66 14.56
CA ASP A 157 -1.35 -2.09 14.81
C ASP A 157 -0.02 -2.86 14.94
N THR A 158 0.78 -2.55 15.97
CA THR A 158 2.18 -3.02 16.04
C THR A 158 2.37 -4.53 16.04
N GLU A 159 1.47 -5.23 16.72
CA GLU A 159 1.55 -6.67 16.92
C GLU A 159 1.10 -7.50 15.70
N VAL A 160 0.50 -6.87 14.69
CA VAL A 160 -0.02 -7.59 13.52
C VAL A 160 1.07 -7.83 12.47
N TRP A 161 2.16 -7.08 12.52
CA TRP A 161 3.21 -7.09 11.50
C TRP A 161 4.22 -8.23 11.72
N SER A 162 3.75 -9.47 11.52
CA SER A 162 4.63 -10.64 11.48
C SER A 162 5.51 -10.63 10.22
N SER A 163 6.62 -11.38 10.26
CA SER A 163 7.55 -11.52 9.13
C SER A 163 6.84 -11.97 7.85
N GLU A 164 5.86 -12.87 7.96
CA GLU A 164 5.08 -13.39 6.83
C GLU A 164 4.21 -12.29 6.20
N ILE A 165 3.57 -11.46 7.01
CA ILE A 165 2.73 -10.35 6.54
C ILE A 165 3.59 -9.27 5.89
N VAL A 166 4.73 -8.94 6.51
CA VAL A 166 5.68 -7.98 5.92
C VAL A 166 6.19 -8.51 4.58
N GLN A 167 6.55 -9.78 4.48
CA GLN A 167 7.01 -10.38 3.23
C GLN A 167 5.93 -10.40 2.16
N LEU A 168 4.67 -10.61 2.52
CA LEU A 168 3.55 -10.47 1.59
C LEU A 168 3.43 -9.04 1.06
N MET A 169 3.56 -8.03 1.92
CA MET A 169 3.50 -6.62 1.50
C MET A 169 4.70 -6.22 0.62
N LEU A 170 5.88 -6.80 0.87
CA LEU A 170 7.10 -6.56 0.08
C LEU A 170 7.11 -7.33 -1.25
N SER A 171 6.43 -8.47 -1.35
CA SER A 171 6.31 -9.23 -2.61
C SER A 171 5.21 -8.70 -3.53
N LEU A 172 4.23 -8.00 -2.96
CA LEU A 172 3.16 -7.34 -3.70
C LEU A 172 3.42 -5.82 -3.81
N GLY A 173 2.43 -5.00 -3.49
CA GLY A 173 2.46 -3.55 -3.66
C GLY A 173 1.39 -3.06 -4.63
N ASN A 174 1.02 -1.79 -4.48
CA ASN A 174 -0.08 -1.18 -5.20
C ASN A 174 0.08 -1.27 -6.72
N SER A 175 1.28 -1.07 -7.26
CA SER A 175 1.51 -1.20 -8.71
C SER A 175 1.19 -2.61 -9.22
N SER A 176 1.70 -3.65 -8.57
CA SER A 176 1.46 -5.05 -8.97
C SER A 176 -0.02 -5.44 -8.83
N VAL A 177 -0.65 -5.03 -7.73
CA VAL A 177 -2.06 -5.34 -7.48
C VAL A 177 -2.96 -4.57 -8.45
N ASN A 178 -2.68 -3.30 -8.71
CA ASN A 178 -3.44 -2.52 -9.69
C ASN A 178 -3.24 -3.06 -11.11
N ALA A 179 -2.05 -3.52 -11.49
CA ALA A 179 -1.83 -4.17 -12.78
C ALA A 179 -2.73 -5.41 -12.97
N ALA A 180 -2.98 -6.18 -11.90
CA ALA A 180 -3.88 -7.33 -11.94
C ALA A 180 -5.36 -6.93 -11.90
N TYR A 181 -5.75 -6.07 -10.96
CA TYR A 181 -7.15 -5.68 -10.73
C TYR A 181 -7.69 -4.72 -11.79
N LEU A 182 -6.82 -3.99 -12.49
CA LEU A 182 -7.15 -3.01 -13.52
C LEU A 182 -6.64 -3.42 -14.91
N ALA A 183 -6.35 -4.71 -15.13
CA ALA A 183 -5.77 -5.24 -16.37
C ALA A 183 -6.56 -4.86 -17.64
N CYS A 184 -7.89 -4.71 -17.53
CA CYS A 184 -8.79 -4.35 -18.62
C CYS A 184 -9.38 -2.93 -18.46
N TYR A 185 -8.94 -2.15 -17.48
CA TYR A 185 -9.46 -0.81 -17.21
C TYR A 185 -8.88 0.20 -18.22
N LYS A 186 -9.74 0.94 -18.92
CA LYS A 186 -9.35 1.89 -19.98
C LYS A 186 -9.39 3.36 -19.55
N GLY A 187 -9.73 3.66 -18.30
CA GLY A 187 -9.81 5.04 -17.79
C GLY A 187 -8.51 5.55 -17.16
N LYS A 188 -8.57 6.74 -16.56
CA LYS A 188 -7.46 7.37 -15.81
C LYS A 188 -7.14 6.58 -14.54
N GLN A 189 -5.86 6.50 -14.17
CA GLN A 189 -5.42 5.96 -12.87
C GLN A 189 -4.78 7.08 -12.02
N PRO A 190 -5.16 7.24 -10.72
CA PRO A 190 -6.31 6.62 -10.09
C PRO A 190 -7.64 7.09 -10.74
N PRO A 191 -8.69 6.27 -10.71
CA PRO A 191 -9.95 6.54 -11.41
C PRO A 191 -10.94 7.37 -10.60
N ILE A 192 -10.71 7.50 -9.30
CA ILE A 192 -11.36 8.47 -8.43
C ILE A 192 -10.30 9.37 -7.81
N GLU A 193 -10.64 10.63 -7.59
CA GLU A 193 -9.75 11.59 -6.93
C GLU A 193 -9.80 11.41 -5.40
N PRO A 194 -8.77 11.87 -4.66
CA PRO A 194 -8.73 11.77 -3.21
C PRO A 194 -9.94 12.37 -2.48
N ASP A 195 -10.53 13.44 -3.02
CA ASP A 195 -11.62 14.23 -2.45
C ASP A 195 -13.02 13.83 -2.95
N CYS A 196 -13.13 12.69 -3.65
CA CYS A 196 -14.42 12.21 -4.15
C CYS A 196 -15.42 11.90 -3.03
N SER A 197 -16.71 11.82 -3.38
CA SER A 197 -17.76 11.45 -2.43
C SER A 197 -17.55 10.04 -1.86
N ARG A 198 -18.19 9.77 -0.71
CA ARG A 198 -18.15 8.44 -0.10
C ARG A 198 -18.83 7.41 -1.00
N GLU A 199 -19.89 7.82 -1.68
CA GLU A 199 -20.69 7.01 -2.60
C GLU A 199 -19.87 6.58 -3.82
N ASP A 200 -19.15 7.51 -4.46
CA ASP A 200 -18.28 7.21 -5.62
C ASP A 200 -17.14 6.28 -5.21
N ARG A 201 -16.56 6.51 -4.02
CA ARG A 201 -15.51 5.68 -3.46
C ARG A 201 -16.00 4.26 -3.19
N GLU A 202 -17.19 4.10 -2.62
CA GLU A 202 -17.80 2.79 -2.41
C GLU A 202 -18.09 2.07 -3.72
N ALA A 203 -18.66 2.76 -4.70
CA ALA A 203 -18.95 2.19 -6.02
C ALA A 203 -17.67 1.68 -6.67
N TRP A 204 -16.62 2.50 -6.71
CA TRP A 204 -15.33 2.14 -7.27
C TRP A 204 -14.70 0.91 -6.59
N ILE A 205 -14.59 0.94 -5.26
CA ILE A 205 -13.93 -0.13 -4.50
C ILE A 205 -14.71 -1.45 -4.62
N LYS A 206 -16.04 -1.41 -4.64
CA LYS A 206 -16.88 -2.60 -4.90
C LYS A 206 -16.66 -3.14 -6.32
N SER A 207 -16.67 -2.28 -7.34
CA SER A 207 -16.39 -2.70 -8.73
C SER A 207 -15.01 -3.34 -8.89
N LYS A 208 -14.01 -2.79 -8.21
CA LYS A 208 -12.62 -3.27 -8.25
C LYS A 208 -12.45 -4.62 -7.53
N TYR A 209 -12.83 -4.72 -6.26
CA TYR A 209 -12.46 -5.88 -5.43
C TYR A 209 -13.55 -6.94 -5.26
N LEU A 210 -14.82 -6.52 -5.21
CA LEU A 210 -15.95 -7.43 -5.05
C LEU A 210 -16.38 -8.01 -6.40
N LEU A 211 -16.64 -7.12 -7.37
CA LEU A 211 -17.12 -7.53 -8.70
C LEU A 211 -15.98 -7.94 -9.65
N LYS A 212 -14.75 -7.46 -9.39
CA LYS A 212 -13.56 -7.74 -10.21
C LYS A 212 -13.74 -7.36 -11.68
N ASN A 213 -14.50 -6.29 -11.94
CA ASN A 213 -14.95 -5.90 -13.28
C ASN A 213 -13.84 -5.65 -14.30
N PHE A 214 -12.62 -5.37 -13.84
CA PHE A 214 -11.50 -4.98 -14.70
C PHE A 214 -10.36 -6.00 -14.70
N MET A 215 -10.53 -7.15 -14.06
CA MET A 215 -9.59 -8.27 -14.17
C MET A 215 -9.72 -8.94 -15.54
N ARG A 216 -8.62 -9.51 -16.04
CA ARG A 216 -8.67 -10.38 -17.23
C ARG A 216 -9.49 -11.63 -16.90
N ALA A 217 -10.42 -11.99 -17.78
CA ALA A 217 -11.17 -13.24 -17.65
C ALA A 217 -10.19 -14.44 -17.72
N PRO A 218 -10.34 -15.45 -16.84
CA PRO A 218 -9.51 -16.64 -16.90
C PRO A 218 -9.76 -17.37 -18.23
N GLY A 219 -8.71 -17.57 -19.04
CA GLY A 219 -8.75 -18.39 -20.26
C GLY A 219 -8.64 -17.66 -21.61
N VAL A 220 -8.41 -16.35 -21.65
CA VAL A 220 -8.17 -15.63 -22.92
C VAL A 220 -6.66 -15.40 -23.08
N ASP A 221 -6.00 -16.25 -23.88
CA ASP A 221 -4.63 -16.02 -24.33
C ASP A 221 -4.55 -14.74 -25.19
N SER A 222 -3.50 -13.96 -25.00
CA SER A 222 -3.29 -12.63 -25.55
C SER A 222 -2.70 -12.67 -26.97
N SER A 223 -3.27 -13.50 -27.84
CA SER A 223 -2.76 -13.73 -29.19
C SER A 223 -3.85 -13.55 -30.27
N TYR A 224 -4.50 -12.39 -30.33
CA TYR A 224 -5.16 -11.93 -31.56
C TYR A 224 -5.32 -10.40 -31.54
N SER A 225 -4.48 -9.70 -32.29
CA SER A 225 -4.71 -8.31 -32.71
C SER A 225 -5.41 -8.36 -34.06
N GLU A 226 -6.71 -8.11 -34.10
CA GLU A 226 -7.44 -7.83 -35.34
C GLU A 226 -7.15 -6.40 -35.78
N ASP A 227 -6.29 -6.26 -36.80
CA ASP A 227 -6.34 -5.11 -37.69
C ASP A 227 -7.55 -5.26 -38.62
N VAL A 228 -8.61 -4.49 -38.36
CA VAL A 228 -9.67 -4.24 -39.35
C VAL A 228 -9.84 -2.73 -39.45
N GLN A 229 -9.18 -2.12 -40.43
CA GLN A 229 -9.49 -0.77 -40.89
C GLN A 229 -10.66 -0.84 -41.87
N ASP A 230 -11.77 -0.29 -41.41
CA ASP A 230 -12.99 0.02 -42.14
C ASP A 230 -12.71 1.18 -43.13
N THR A 231 -12.81 0.91 -44.44
CA THR A 231 -12.97 1.96 -45.45
C THR A 231 -14.42 2.01 -45.88
N THR A 232 -15.10 3.00 -45.31
CA THR A 232 -16.46 3.44 -45.58
C THR A 232 -16.65 3.84 -47.05
N THR A 233 -17.66 3.25 -47.70
CA THR A 233 -18.24 3.75 -48.95
C THR A 233 -19.44 4.62 -48.59
N SER A 234 -19.29 5.94 -48.68
CA SER A 234 -20.39 6.92 -48.78
C SER A 234 -21.14 6.71 -50.10
N GLY A 235 -22.46 6.78 -50.24
CA GLY A 235 -23.53 7.31 -49.42
C GLY A 235 -24.61 7.76 -50.41
N ASP A 236 -25.69 6.99 -50.55
CA ASP A 236 -26.80 7.28 -51.46
C ASP A 236 -28.00 7.81 -50.66
N SER A 237 -28.64 8.86 -51.17
CA SER A 237 -29.70 9.61 -50.49
C SER A 237 -31.07 8.93 -50.65
N PRO A 238 -32.03 9.17 -49.73
CA PRO A 238 -33.43 9.08 -50.11
C PRO A 238 -34.21 10.37 -49.89
N SER A 239 -35.01 10.64 -50.91
CA SER A 239 -35.92 11.74 -51.16
C SER A 239 -37.08 11.82 -50.17
N LYS A 240 -37.52 13.06 -49.97
CA LYS A 240 -38.65 13.52 -49.16
C LYS A 240 -39.96 13.30 -49.94
N SER A 241 -40.99 12.75 -49.31
CA SER A 241 -42.38 12.87 -49.75
C SER A 241 -43.30 13.07 -48.54
N GLN A 242 -44.03 14.19 -48.58
CA GLN A 242 -45.08 14.58 -47.64
C GLN A 242 -46.44 14.06 -48.13
N GLU A 243 -47.28 13.68 -47.17
CA GLU A 243 -48.76 13.67 -47.13
C GLU A 243 -49.06 13.27 -45.66
N GLY A 244 -49.83 13.94 -44.80
CA GLY A 244 -50.94 14.88 -44.95
C GLY A 244 -52.19 14.22 -44.36
N ASP A 245 -52.51 14.42 -43.07
CA ASP A 245 -53.90 14.63 -42.64
C ASP A 245 -54.06 15.05 -41.16
N THR A 246 -55.09 15.85 -40.92
CA THR A 246 -55.53 16.50 -39.67
C THR A 246 -56.47 15.63 -38.83
N GLN A 247 -56.43 15.75 -37.49
CA GLN A 247 -57.60 16.13 -36.66
C GLN A 247 -57.32 16.18 -35.15
N SER A 248 -58.08 17.06 -34.49
CA SER A 248 -58.06 17.45 -33.09
C SER A 248 -58.68 16.40 -32.15
N THR A 249 -58.33 16.44 -30.86
CA THR A 249 -59.29 16.67 -29.75
C THR A 249 -58.55 16.97 -28.45
N SER A 250 -59.04 17.97 -27.72
CA SER A 250 -58.82 18.25 -26.30
C SER A 250 -59.40 17.14 -25.42
N ASP A 251 -58.87 16.95 -24.22
CA ASP A 251 -59.57 17.26 -22.96
C ASP A 251 -58.98 16.59 -21.71
N ASP A 252 -59.06 17.36 -20.62
CA ASP A 252 -59.23 17.02 -19.21
C ASP A 252 -58.06 16.69 -18.26
N MET A 253 -57.91 17.64 -17.33
CA MET A 253 -57.40 17.54 -15.96
C MET A 253 -58.31 16.65 -15.11
N VAL A 254 -57.75 15.75 -14.30
CA VAL A 254 -58.32 15.42 -12.98
C VAL A 254 -57.20 15.14 -11.98
N ALA A 255 -57.27 15.84 -10.86
CA ALA A 255 -56.45 15.70 -9.66
C ALA A 255 -56.77 14.40 -8.90
N ASN A 256 -55.80 13.91 -8.12
CA ASN A 256 -56.14 13.18 -6.88
C ASN A 256 -55.03 13.39 -5.83
N GLU A 257 -55.37 14.18 -4.81
CA GLU A 257 -54.96 13.95 -3.43
C GLU A 257 -55.46 12.52 -3.04
N ASP A 258 -54.92 11.76 -2.08
CA ASP A 258 -54.70 12.14 -0.70
C ASP A 258 -54.23 10.89 0.10
N LEU A 259 -53.51 11.12 1.22
CA LEU A 259 -53.48 10.30 2.46
C LEU A 259 -52.91 8.85 2.39
N LYS A 260 -51.93 8.42 3.21
CA LYS A 260 -51.90 8.50 4.68
C LYS A 260 -50.55 8.04 5.26
N SER A 261 -50.08 8.78 6.24
CA SER A 261 -49.09 8.45 7.28
C SER A 261 -49.60 7.43 8.31
N VAL A 262 -48.77 6.51 8.79
CA VAL A 262 -48.95 5.71 10.04
C VAL A 262 -47.57 5.38 10.67
N PRO A 263 -47.43 5.29 12.02
CA PRO A 263 -46.28 5.80 12.78
C PRO A 263 -45.37 4.78 13.49
N ASP A 264 -44.38 5.33 14.21
CA ASP A 264 -43.39 4.76 15.13
C ASP A 264 -43.89 3.68 16.11
N LYS A 265 -43.05 2.65 16.33
CA LYS A 265 -43.18 1.68 17.42
C LYS A 265 -42.03 1.80 18.41
N LYS A 266 -42.38 2.10 19.66
CA LYS A 266 -41.56 2.02 20.88
C LYS A 266 -41.17 0.57 21.21
N SER A 267 -39.95 0.40 21.71
CA SER A 267 -39.43 -0.79 22.40
C SER A 267 -40.00 -0.93 23.82
N PRO A 268 -40.10 -2.16 24.37
CA PRO A 268 -40.33 -2.37 25.79
C PRO A 268 -39.03 -2.71 26.55
N ASP A 269 -38.93 -2.15 27.75
CA ASP A 269 -38.02 -2.55 28.83
C ASP A 269 -38.39 -3.95 29.36
N VAL A 270 -37.39 -4.69 29.84
CA VAL A 270 -37.52 -5.98 30.55
C VAL A 270 -36.58 -5.91 31.77
N PRO A 271 -37.00 -6.42 32.94
CA PRO A 271 -36.55 -6.00 34.27
C PRO A 271 -35.16 -6.47 34.71
#